data_AF-A0A963B7I7-F1
#
_entry.id   AF-A0A963B7I7-F1
#
_cell.length_a   1.000
_cell.length_b   1.000
_cell.length_c   1.000
_cell.angle_alpha   90.00
_cell.angle_beta   90.00
_cell.angle_gamma   90.00
#
_symmetry.space_group_name_H-M   'P 1'
#
loop_
_entity.id
_entity.type
_entity.pdbx_description
1 polymer ?
#
loop_
_entity_poly.entity_id
_entity_poly.type
_entity_poly.pdbx_seq_one_letter_code
_entity_poly.pdbx_strand_id
1 'polypeptide(L)' 'EIDTTLCALDASNLFPHSITRLGFRPSLFLYNYHYEFIRLFARHLTRETVDAAVAATSEQERDLLFKDLKLTEL' A
#
# COMPACT_ATOMS: atom_id res chain seq x y z
N GLU A 1 21.84 1.37 -13.53
CA GLU A 1 22.23 2.26 -14.64
C GLU A 1 20.98 2.57 -15.43
N ILE A 2 20.72 3.84 -15.74
CA ILE A 2 19.54 4.24 -16.53
C ILE A 2 19.94 4.12 -17.99
N ASP A 3 19.13 3.44 -18.80
CA ASP A 3 19.38 3.29 -20.23
C ASP A 3 19.31 4.66 -20.93
N THR A 4 20.41 5.07 -21.54
CA THR A 4 20.52 6.39 -22.20
C THR A 4 19.98 6.40 -23.63
N THR A 5 19.58 5.24 -24.17
CA THR A 5 19.06 5.09 -25.53
C THR A 5 17.53 5.14 -25.60
N LEU A 6 16.86 5.07 -24.44
CA LEU A 6 15.41 5.13 -24.33
C LEU A 6 14.95 6.47 -23.75
N CYS A 7 13.79 6.94 -24.23
CA CYS A 7 13.12 8.13 -23.71
C CYS A 7 11.77 7.73 -23.11
N ALA A 8 11.59 7.98 -21.80
CA ALA A 8 10.32 7.76 -21.12
C ALA A 8 9.37 8.93 -21.38
N LEU A 9 8.15 8.63 -21.81
CA LEU A 9 7.07 9.61 -21.99
C LEU A 9 6.04 9.46 -20.87
N ASP A 10 5.61 10.57 -20.30
CA ASP A 10 4.58 10.58 -19.27
C ASP A 10 3.21 10.24 -19.87
N ALA A 11 2.56 9.23 -19.31
CA ALA A 11 1.23 8.77 -19.69
C ALA A 11 0.22 8.89 -18.53
N SER A 12 0.56 9.64 -17.47
CA SER A 12 -0.28 9.76 -16.27
C SER A 12 -1.66 10.37 -16.56
N ASN A 13 -1.79 11.15 -17.63
CA ASN A 13 -3.08 11.70 -18.08
C ASN A 13 -3.85 10.78 -19.05
N LEU A 14 -3.26 9.67 -19.49
CA LEU A 14 -3.90 8.72 -20.40
C LEU A 14 -4.58 7.56 -19.65
N PHE A 15 -4.10 7.23 -18.45
CA PHE A 15 -4.57 6.08 -17.68
C PHE A 15 -4.76 6.44 -16.21
N PRO A 16 -5.72 5.80 -15.51
CA PRO A 16 -5.81 5.93 -14.06
C PRO A 16 -4.57 5.34 -13.38
N HIS A 17 -4.21 5.90 -12.23
CA HIS A 17 -3.11 5.38 -11.43
C HIS A 17 -3.38 3.94 -10.96
N SER A 18 -2.33 3.13 -10.99
CA SER A 18 -2.36 1.79 -10.39
C SER A 18 -2.07 1.89 -8.89
N ILE A 19 -2.77 1.10 -8.08
CA ILE A 19 -2.51 1.01 -6.64
C ILE A 19 -1.71 -0.27 -6.37
N THR A 20 -0.51 -0.13 -5.84
CA THR A 20 0.28 -1.26 -5.33
C THR A 20 -0.25 -1.68 -3.96
N ARG A 21 -0.69 -2.94 -3.83
CA ARG A 21 -1.24 -3.49 -2.60
C ARG A 21 -0.26 -4.45 -1.94
N LEU A 22 -0.20 -4.42 -0.61
CA LEU A 22 0.48 -5.44 0.18
C LEU A 22 -0.58 -6.38 0.76
N GLY A 23 -0.42 -7.68 0.52
CA GLY A 23 -1.34 -8.70 0.99
C GLY A 23 -0.63 -9.78 1.80
N PHE A 24 -1.30 -10.27 2.83
CA PHE A 24 -0.85 -11.41 3.63
C PHE A 24 -2.06 -12.23 4.07
N ARG A 25 -1.82 -13.47 4.54
CA ARG A 25 -2.89 -14.37 4.94
C ARG A 25 -3.54 -13.88 6.26
N PRO A 26 -4.87 -13.87 6.41
CA PRO A 26 -5.53 -13.36 7.63
C PRO A 26 -5.12 -14.06 8.93
N SER A 27 -4.69 -15.32 8.85
CA SER A 27 -4.21 -16.11 9.99
C SER A 27 -2.71 -15.96 10.25
N LEU A 28 -2.03 -15.06 9.54
CA LEU A 28 -0.65 -14.70 9.84
C LEU A 28 -0.61 -13.91 11.15
N PHE A 29 0.16 -14.40 12.12
CA PHE A 29 0.51 -13.59 13.28
C PHE A 29 1.60 -12.59 12.91
N LEU A 30 1.31 -11.29 13.07
CA LEU A 30 2.24 -10.21 12.76
C LEU A 30 3.21 -9.98 13.94
N TYR A 31 4.48 -10.29 13.73
CA TYR A 31 5.55 -9.92 14.67
C TYR A 31 6.02 -8.49 14.42
N ASN A 32 6.72 -7.89 15.38
CA ASN A 32 7.22 -6.51 15.29
C ASN A 32 7.96 -6.22 13.96
N TYR A 33 8.79 -7.14 13.48
CA TYR A 33 9.53 -6.94 12.23
C TYR A 33 8.63 -6.86 10.98
N HIS A 34 7.42 -7.43 11.00
CA HIS A 34 6.45 -7.28 9.91
C HIS A 34 5.95 -5.85 9.86
N TYR A 35 5.60 -5.27 11.01
CA TYR A 35 5.18 -3.87 11.07
C TYR A 35 6.30 -2.92 10.64
N GLU A 36 7.55 -3.20 11.03
CA GLU A 36 8.70 -2.42 10.55
C GLU A 36 8.86 -2.53 9.04
N PHE A 37 8.73 -3.73 8.46
CA PHE A 37 8.75 -3.91 7.01
C PHE A 37 7.61 -3.16 6.30
N ILE A 38 6.39 -3.28 6.80
CA ILE A 38 5.21 -2.58 6.26
C ILE A 38 5.43 -1.07 6.29
N ARG A 39 5.96 -0.54 7.40
CA ARG A 39 6.25 0.89 7.57
C ARG A 39 7.38 1.37 6.66
N LEU A 40 8.39 0.54 6.41
CA LEU A 40 9.46 0.86 5.45
C LEU A 40 8.91 0.95 4.02
N PHE A 41 8.01 0.04 3.65
CA PHE A 41 7.39 0.01 2.33
C PHE A 41 6.34 1.12 2.15
N ALA A 42 5.51 1.34 3.16
CA ALA A 42 4.36 2.24 3.14
C ALA A 42 4.25 2.98 4.47
N ARG A 43 4.92 4.13 4.56
CA ARG A 43 5.04 4.92 5.81
C ARG A 43 3.70 5.36 6.42
N HIS A 44 2.65 5.41 5.61
CA HIS A 44 1.29 5.76 6.03
C HIS A 44 0.54 4.59 6.70
N LEU A 45 1.03 3.34 6.59
CA LEU A 45 0.45 2.19 7.26
C LEU A 45 1.07 2.05 8.67
N THR A 46 0.46 2.72 9.65
CA THR A 46 0.86 2.56 11.06
C THR A 46 0.42 1.20 11.60
N ARG A 47 0.96 0.80 12.75
CA ARG A 47 0.58 -0.44 13.42
C ARG A 47 -0.93 -0.49 13.68
N GLU A 48 -1.50 0.62 14.12
CA GLU A 48 -2.92 0.77 14.40
C GLU A 48 -3.77 0.60 13.13
N THR A 49 -3.34 1.20 12.02
CA THR A 49 -4.02 1.04 10.72
C THR A 49 -3.95 -0.41 10.22
N VAL A 50 -2.80 -1.06 10.36
CA VAL A 50 -2.63 -2.47 9.97
C VAL A 50 -3.51 -3.37 10.82
N ASP A 51 -3.53 -3.16 12.14
CA ASP A 51 -4.34 -3.96 13.07
C ASP A 51 -5.84 -3.79 12.81
N ALA A 52 -6.30 -2.57 12.54
CA ALA A 52 -7.68 -2.31 12.13
C ALA A 52 -8.02 -3.01 10.79
N ALA A 53 -7.10 -3.00 9.83
CA ALA A 53 -7.30 -3.68 8.54
C ALA A 53 -7.34 -5.22 8.68
N VAL A 54 -6.60 -5.79 9.64
CA VAL A 54 -6.65 -7.23 9.97
C VAL A 54 -7.96 -7.59 10.67
N ALA A 55 -8.46 -6.72 11.55
CA ALA A 55 -9.72 -6.94 12.26
C ALA A 55 -10.96 -6.78 11.36
N ALA A 56 -10.84 -6.04 10.26
CA ALA A 56 -11.93 -5.82 9.32
C ALA A 56 -12.39 -7.15 8.68
N THR A 57 -13.70 -7.39 8.75
CA THR A 57 -14.32 -8.66 8.36
C THR A 57 -14.75 -8.71 6.90
N SER A 58 -14.81 -7.55 6.24
CA SER A 58 -15.25 -7.39 4.86
C SER A 58 -14.31 -6.51 4.06
N GLU A 59 -14.39 -6.61 2.74
CA GLU A 59 -13.64 -5.75 1.83
C GLU A 59 -14.11 -4.29 1.92
N GLN A 60 -15.42 -4.08 2.08
CA GLN A 60 -16.03 -2.76 2.20
C GLN A 60 -15.55 -2.03 3.45
N GLU A 61 -15.40 -2.73 4.57
CA GLU A 61 -14.89 -2.18 5.82
C GLU A 61 -13.41 -1.75 5.69
N ARG A 62 -12.61 -2.55 4.97
CA ARG A 62 -11.23 -2.17 4.63
C ARG A 62 -11.20 -0.96 3.71
N ASP A 63 -12.01 -0.93 2.66
CA ASP A 63 -12.02 0.21 1.73
C ASP A 63 -12.42 1.51 2.42
N LEU A 64 -13.33 1.45 3.39
CA LEU A 64 -13.70 2.60 4.21
C LEU A 64 -12.54 3.07 5.10
N LEU A 65 -11.78 2.14 5.69
CA LEU A 65 -10.58 2.45 6.49
C LEU A 65 -9.52 3.21 5.66
N PHE A 66 -9.40 2.89 4.38
CA PHE A 66 -8.41 3.49 3.48
C PHE A 66 -8.91 4.68 2.68
N LYS A 67 -10.19 5.04 2.77
CA LYS A 67 -10.82 6.06 1.91
C LYS A 67 -10.16 7.44 2.00
N ASP A 68 -9.77 7.84 3.20
CA ASP A 68 -9.18 9.17 3.46
C ASP A 68 -7.65 9.16 3.43
N LEU A 69 -7.03 7.98 3.22
CA LEU A 69 -5.59 7.87 3.11
C LEU A 69 -5.13 8.35 1.74
N LYS A 70 -4.47 9.51 1.72
CA LYS A 70 -3.75 9.98 0.54
C LYS A 70 -2.48 9.13 0.36
N LEU A 71 -2.47 8.34 -0.69
CA LEU A 71 -1.27 7.63 -1.13
C LEU A 71 -0.32 8.65 -1.74
N THR A 72 0.89 8.76 -1.19
CA THR A 72 1.95 9.54 -1.80
C THR A 72 2.44 8.79 -3.03
N GLU A 73 2.62 9.50 -4.15
CA GLU A 73 3.35 8.95 -5.29
C GLU A 73 4.80 8.66 -4.86
N LEU A 74 5.31 7.50 -5.28
CA LEU A 74 6.67 7.03 -4.99
C LEU A 74 7.72 7.83 -5.75
#